data_AF-A0A0F4Z8T2-F1
#
_entry.id   AF-A0A0F4Z8T2-F1
#
_cell.length_a   1.000
_cell.length_b   1.000
_cell.length_c   1.000
_cell.angle_alpha   90.00
_cell.angle_beta   90.00
_cell.angle_gamma   90.00
#
_symmetry.space_group_name_H-M   'P 1'
#
loop_
_entity.id
_entity.type
_entity.pdbx_description
1 polymer ?
#
loop_
_entity_poly.entity_id
_entity_poly.type
_entity_poly.pdbx_seq_one_letter_code
_entity_poly.pdbx_strand_id
1 'polypeptide(L)'
;MSATGVCSELLDNTGQIKPSITVGELITHLSEDVMKDSRKDLFVIDGHIRPGIMVLINEVDWELEGEEECELVDGDEVLFVSTLHGG
;
A
#
# COMPACT_ATOMS: atom_id res chain seq x y z
N MET A 1 10.96 24.02 -8.13
CA MET A 1 9.98 23.28 -8.95
C MET A 1 10.54 21.88 -9.10
N SER A 2 10.25 21.00 -8.13
CA SER A 2 10.66 19.61 -8.21
C SER A 2 9.75 18.96 -9.23
N ALA A 3 10.30 18.50 -10.35
CA ALA A 3 9.59 17.56 -11.18
C ALA A 3 9.50 16.28 -10.36
N THR A 4 8.34 16.03 -9.74
CA THR A 4 7.97 14.69 -9.27
C THR A 4 8.14 13.78 -10.48
N GLY A 5 9.24 13.03 -10.50
CA GLY A 5 9.51 12.07 -11.54
C GLY A 5 8.40 11.05 -11.48
N VAL A 6 7.44 11.15 -12.39
CA VAL A 6 6.42 10.11 -12.54
C VAL A 6 7.19 8.84 -12.85
N CYS A 7 7.19 7.87 -11.93
CA CYS A 7 7.74 6.54 -12.18
C CYS A 7 7.14 6.06 -13.50
N SER A 8 8.00 5.63 -14.44
CA SER A 8 7.58 5.30 -15.82
C SER A 8 6.44 4.28 -15.90
N GLU A 9 6.22 3.55 -14.82
CA GLU A 9 5.20 2.51 -14.65
C GLU A 9 3.77 3.07 -14.51
N LEU A 10 3.63 4.34 -14.09
CA LEU A 10 2.35 5.04 -13.96
C LEU A 10 1.83 5.63 -15.28
N LEU A 11 2.63 5.58 -16.36
CA LEU A 11 2.17 6.02 -17.68
C LEU A 11 1.55 4.84 -18.44
N ASP A 12 0.41 5.10 -19.09
CA ASP A 12 -0.19 4.15 -20.02
C ASP A 12 0.53 4.16 -21.38
N ASN A 13 0.10 3.29 -22.30
CA ASN A 13 0.68 3.18 -23.64
C ASN A 13 0.54 4.45 -24.50
N THR A 14 -0.25 5.43 -24.04
CA THR A 14 -0.45 6.73 -24.70
C THR A 14 0.35 7.86 -24.04
N GLY A 15 1.08 7.56 -22.96
CA GLY A 15 1.84 8.54 -22.18
C GLY A 15 0.98 9.36 -21.22
N GLN A 16 -0.24 8.92 -20.91
CA GLN A 16 -1.10 9.53 -19.89
C GLN A 16 -0.92 8.82 -18.54
N ILE A 17 -1.15 9.55 -17.45
CA ILE A 17 -1.12 8.97 -16.10
C ILE A 17 -2.30 8.00 -15.96
N LYS A 18 -2.00 6.75 -15.60
CA LYS A 18 -2.99 5.75 -15.22
C LYS A 18 -3.71 6.22 -13.95
N PRO A 19 -5.04 6.04 -13.83
CA PRO A 19 -5.70 6.19 -12.54
C PRO A 19 -5.01 5.31 -11.51
N SER A 20 -4.66 5.90 -10.37
CA SER A 20 -3.98 5.24 -9.26
C SER A 20 -4.62 5.64 -7.93
N ILE A 21 -4.32 4.85 -6.92
CA ILE A 21 -4.55 5.18 -5.50
C ILE A 21 -3.25 4.93 -4.76
N THR A 22 -3.07 5.53 -3.60
CA THR A 22 -1.90 5.18 -2.78
C THR A 22 -2.13 3.91 -1.95
N VAL A 23 -1.05 3.27 -1.50
CA VAL A 23 -1.13 2.17 -0.51
C VAL A 23 -1.82 2.64 0.77
N GLY A 24 -1.59 3.88 1.22
CA GLY A 24 -2.28 4.46 2.38
C GLY A 24 -3.80 4.55 2.18
N GLU A 25 -4.25 4.93 0.99
CA GLU A 25 -5.68 4.94 0.64
C GLU A 25 -6.28 3.53 0.65
N LEU A 26 -5.54 2.54 0.12
CA LEU A 26 -5.94 1.14 0.19
C LEU A 26 -6.07 0.65 1.64
N ILE A 27 -5.09 0.94 2.49
CA ILE A 27 -5.11 0.56 3.92
C ILE A 27 -6.32 1.18 4.62
N THR A 28 -6.57 2.46 4.37
CA THR A 28 -7.74 3.17 4.90
C THR A 28 -9.02 2.46 4.47
N HIS A 29 -9.21 2.21 3.17
CA HIS A 29 -10.38 1.52 2.64
C HIS A 29 -10.57 0.12 3.25
N LEU A 30 -9.48 -0.66 3.36
CA LEU A 30 -9.51 -1.99 3.97
C LEU A 30 -9.96 -1.91 5.43
N SER A 31 -9.38 -0.99 6.20
CA SER A 31 -9.64 -0.85 7.62
C SER A 31 -11.04 -0.29 7.92
N GLU A 32 -11.54 0.66 7.14
CA GLU A 32 -12.79 1.36 7.40
C GLU A 32 -14.00 0.62 6.81
N ASP A 33 -13.90 0.19 5.55
CA ASP A 33 -15.05 -0.30 4.77
C ASP A 33 -15.10 -1.83 4.63
N VAL A 34 -13.95 -2.48 4.48
CA VAL A 34 -13.89 -3.92 4.16
C VAL A 34 -13.87 -4.78 5.43
N MET A 35 -13.07 -4.39 6.43
CA MET A 35 -12.94 -5.13 7.68
C MET A 35 -14.20 -4.99 8.54
N LYS A 36 -14.89 -6.11 8.74
CA LYS A 36 -16.09 -6.21 9.59
C LYS A 36 -15.82 -6.80 10.98
N ASP A 37 -14.60 -7.31 11.21
CA ASP A 37 -14.17 -7.83 12.51
C ASP A 37 -13.87 -6.67 13.47
N SER A 38 -14.14 -6.85 14.76
CA SER A 38 -13.86 -5.85 15.79
C SER A 38 -12.36 -5.67 16.07
N ARG A 39 -11.52 -6.63 15.65
CA ARG A 39 -10.06 -6.64 15.90
C ARG A 39 -9.27 -5.89 14.82
N LYS A 40 -9.77 -4.74 14.37
CA LYS A 40 -9.10 -3.88 13.38
C LYS A 40 -7.72 -3.42 13.84
N ASP A 41 -7.54 -3.32 15.16
CA ASP A 41 -6.29 -3.00 15.85
C ASP A 41 -5.18 -4.04 15.62
N LEU A 42 -5.50 -5.26 15.17
CA LEU A 42 -4.51 -6.23 14.74
C LEU A 42 -3.90 -5.91 13.38
N PHE A 43 -4.53 -5.03 12.61
CA PHE A 43 -4.07 -4.59 11.29
C PHE A 43 -3.55 -3.14 11.31
N VAL A 44 -4.32 -2.21 11.90
CA VAL A 44 -4.00 -0.78 11.96
C VAL A 44 -4.08 -0.26 13.39
N ILE A 45 -3.07 0.49 13.83
CA ILE A 45 -3.03 1.19 15.12
C ILE A 45 -2.72 2.65 14.86
N ASP A 46 -3.50 3.56 15.45
CA ASP A 46 -3.35 5.02 15.30
C ASP A 46 -3.27 5.51 13.84
N GLY A 47 -3.96 4.82 12.93
CA GLY A 47 -3.99 5.15 11.49
C GLY A 47 -2.83 4.57 10.68
N HIS A 48 -1.90 3.85 11.30
CA HIS A 48 -0.76 3.22 10.64
C HIS A 48 -0.85 1.69 10.68
N ILE A 49 -0.19 1.02 9.74
CA ILE A 49 -0.04 -0.44 9.80
C ILE A 49 0.62 -0.84 11.12
N ARG A 50 0.04 -1.84 11.78
CA ARG A 50 0.54 -2.34 13.05
C ARG A 50 1.97 -2.88 12.88
N PRO A 51 2.93 -2.50 13.75
CA PRO A 51 4.26 -3.08 13.76
C PRO A 51 4.25 -4.62 13.80
N GLY A 52 5.12 -5.24 13.01
CA GLY A 52 5.13 -6.68 12.81
C GLY A 52 4.18 -7.17 11.71
N ILE A 53 3.73 -6.28 10.83
CA ILE A 53 3.17 -6.60 9.52
C ILE A 53 4.15 -6.06 8.48
N MET A 54 4.60 -6.93 7.59
CA MET A 54 5.41 -6.58 6.42
C MET A 54 4.47 -6.42 5.22
N VAL A 55 4.71 -5.39 4.41
CA VAL A 55 3.91 -5.12 3.22
C VAL A 55 4.81 -5.28 2.00
N LEU A 56 4.35 -6.09 1.05
CA LEU A 56 5.02 -6.26 -0.24
C LEU A 56 4.12 -5.74 -1.36
N ILE A 57 4.71 -5.04 -2.32
CA ILE A 57 4.06 -4.57 -3.54
C ILE A 57 4.76 -5.28 -4.70
N ASN A 58 4.04 -6.12 -5.44
CA ASN A 58 4.60 -6.92 -6.53
C ASN A 58 5.88 -7.70 -6.10
N GLU A 59 5.81 -8.35 -4.94
CA GLU A 59 6.93 -9.09 -4.31
C GLU A 59 8.12 -8.23 -3.84
N VAL A 60 8.04 -6.90 -3.94
CA VAL A 60 9.06 -5.95 -3.47
C VAL A 60 8.67 -5.36 -2.12
N ASP A 61 9.65 -5.16 -1.24
CA ASP A 61 9.44 -4.52 0.06
C ASP A 61 8.99 -3.06 -0.12
N TRP A 62 7.86 -2.70 0.48
CA TRP A 62 7.25 -1.36 0.33
C TRP A 62 8.15 -0.21 0.81
N GLU A 63 9.13 -0.47 1.67
CA GLU A 63 10.11 0.53 2.14
C GLU A 63 10.95 1.08 0.97
N LEU A 64 11.09 0.30 -0.10
CA LEU A 64 11.77 0.71 -1.33
C LEU A 64 10.85 1.45 -2.31
N GLU A 65 9.54 1.31 -2.15
CA GLU A 65 8.50 1.81 -3.05
C GLU A 65 7.79 3.08 -2.54
N GLY A 66 8.23 3.62 -1.40
CA GLY A 66 7.68 4.84 -0.80
C GLY A 66 6.54 4.60 0.20
N GLU A 67 6.42 3.37 0.71
CA GLU A 67 5.49 3.02 1.81
C GLU A 67 4.04 3.44 1.50
N GLU A 68 3.41 4.24 2.36
CA GLU A 68 2.02 4.68 2.16
C GLU A 68 1.82 5.62 0.97
N GLU A 69 2.88 6.26 0.48
CA GLU A 69 2.85 7.16 -0.69
C GLU A 69 3.00 6.41 -2.02
N CYS A 70 3.28 5.10 -2.00
CA CYS A 70 3.39 4.29 -3.20
C CYS A 70 2.06 4.30 -3.97
N GLU A 71 2.11 4.68 -5.25
CA GLU A 71 0.97 4.73 -6.17
C GLU A 71 0.73 3.35 -6.80
N LEU A 72 -0.42 2.77 -6.52
CA LEU A 72 -0.88 1.49 -7.06
C LEU A 72 -1.70 1.71 -8.32
N VAL A 73 -1.46 0.88 -9.33
CA VAL A 73 -2.25 0.82 -10.57
C VAL A 73 -2.98 -0.51 -10.70
N ASP A 74 -3.92 -0.56 -11.63
CA ASP A 74 -4.66 -1.79 -11.93
C ASP A 74 -3.71 -2.94 -12.26
N GLY A 75 -3.86 -4.05 -11.54
CA GLY A 75 -3.03 -5.25 -11.67
C GLY A 75 -1.93 -5.41 -10.63
N ASP A 76 -1.64 -4.39 -9.81
CA ASP A 76 -0.64 -4.53 -8.74
C ASP A 76 -1.12 -5.48 -7.63
N GLU A 77 -0.19 -6.27 -7.10
CA GLU A 77 -0.43 -7.16 -5.97
C GLU A 77 0.14 -6.56 -4.67
N VAL A 78 -0.73 -6.38 -3.67
CA VAL A 78 -0.33 -5.94 -2.33
C VAL A 78 -0.52 -7.08 -1.34
N LEU A 79 0.58 -7.53 -0.73
CA LEU A 79 0.59 -8.61 0.24
C LEU A 79 0.92 -8.10 1.64
N PHE A 80 0.02 -8.34 2.59
CA PHE A 80 0.25 -8.08 4.02
C PHE A 80 0.61 -9.37 4.75
N VAL A 81 1.83 -9.44 5.28
CA VAL A 81 2.34 -10.61 6.01
C VAL A 81 2.56 -10.25 7.48
N SER A 82 1.80 -10.86 8.40
CA SER A 82 2.11 -10.73 9.82
C SER A 82 3.40 -11.49 10.13
N THR A 83 4.47 -10.78 10.45
CA THR A 83 5.79 -11.32 10.80
C THR A 83 5.94 -11.54 12.30
N LEU A 84 4.81 -11.69 13.00
CA LEU A 84 4.77 -11.94 14.43
C LEU A 84 5.58 -13.22 14.73
N HIS A 85 6.76 -13.04 15.31
CA HIS A 85 7.50 -14.13 15.92
C HIS A 85 6.74 -14.44 17.21
N GLY A 86 5.90 -15.48 17.18
CA GLY A 86 5.40 -16.09 18.40
C GLY A 86 6.60 -16.58 19.20
N GLY A 87 6.90 -15.88 20.30
CA GLY A 87 7.65 -16.46 21.40
C GLY A 87 6.78 -17.47 22.14
#